data_AF-A0A838VZS7-F1
#
_entry.id   AF-A0A838VZS7-F1
#
_cell.length_a   1.000
_cell.length_b   1.000
_cell.length_c   1.000
_cell.angle_alpha   90.00
_cell.angle_beta   90.00
_cell.angle_gamma   90.00
#
_symmetry.space_group_name_H-M   'P 1'
#
loop_
_entity.id
_entity.type
_entity.pdbx_description
1 polymer ?
#
loop_
_entity_poly.entity_id
_entity_poly.type
_entity_poly.pdbx_seq_one_letter_code
_entity_poly.pdbx_strand_id
1 'polypeptide(L)'
;MKTYQKFTLITVILGLIIPLLGLFIYFFVNSIIGIPILGLFLGGALLIGILIIAINVAGLVVAFKIKNTKIVGIALIGCGAALFLAVQFLAIPGLILFVIAGILALKEKNPSYNLKERNPEYDSTQEDGVVCLNCQAMNLKNSIFCNKCGQKI
;
A
#
# COMPACT_ATOMS: atom_id res chain seq x y z
N MET A 1 6.52 0.93 11.32
CA MET A 1 5.43 1.34 10.42
C MET A 1 5.07 0.20 9.50
N LYS A 2 3.77 -0.08 9.35
CA LYS A 2 3.24 -1.09 8.42
C LYS A 2 3.51 -0.69 6.97
N THR A 3 3.47 -1.63 6.03
CA THR A 3 3.80 -1.40 4.62
C THR A 3 2.90 -0.31 4.01
N TYR A 4 1.58 -0.38 4.21
CA TYR A 4 0.67 0.65 3.71
C TYR A 4 0.98 2.04 4.27
N GLN A 5 1.39 2.16 5.54
CA GLN A 5 1.75 3.45 6.14
C GLN A 5 3.01 4.05 5.49
N LYS A 6 3.99 3.21 5.13
CA LYS A 6 5.18 3.67 4.39
C LYS A 6 4.79 4.19 3.01
N PHE A 7 3.91 3.46 2.30
CA PHE A 7 3.40 3.91 1.00
C PHE A 7 2.62 5.21 1.13
N THR A 8 1.67 5.32 2.07
CA THR A 8 0.93 6.57 2.31
C THR A 8 1.87 7.73 2.62
N LEU A 9 2.92 7.52 3.41
CA LEU A 9 3.92 8.56 3.70
C LEU A 9 4.66 9.00 2.42
N ILE A 10 5.10 8.05 1.59
CA ILE A 10 5.73 8.36 0.29
C ILE A 10 4.75 9.13 -0.61
N THR A 11 3.49 8.71 -0.66
CA THR A 11 2.44 9.39 -1.44
C THR A 11 2.25 10.83 -1.00
N VAL A 12 2.21 11.07 0.32
CA VAL A 12 2.05 12.42 0.88
C VAL A 12 3.25 13.29 0.57
N ILE A 13 4.47 12.76 0.67
CA ILE A 13 5.70 13.50 0.33
C ILE A 13 5.70 13.87 -1.15
N LEU A 14 5.43 12.91 -2.05
CA LEU A 14 5.32 13.17 -3.49
C LEU A 14 4.18 14.16 -3.80
N GLY A 15 3.04 13.95 -3.16
CA GLY A 15 1.83 14.77 -3.29
C GLY A 15 1.97 16.18 -2.73
N LEU A 16 3.04 16.49 -1.99
CA LEU A 16 3.35 17.83 -1.51
C LEU A 16 4.45 18.50 -2.35
N ILE A 17 5.44 17.73 -2.79
CA ILE A 17 6.55 18.21 -3.64
C ILE A 17 6.06 18.53 -5.06
N ILE A 18 5.26 17.65 -5.67
CA ILE A 18 4.80 17.80 -7.06
C ILE A 18 3.96 19.08 -7.24
N PRO A 19 2.95 19.38 -6.40
CA PRO A 19 2.20 20.63 -6.53
C PRO A 19 3.05 21.87 -6.30
N LEU A 20 4.03 21.81 -5.38
CA LEU A 20 4.93 22.94 -5.12
C LEU A 20 5.80 23.26 -6.34
N LEU A 21 6.37 22.24 -6.97
CA LEU A 21 7.09 22.35 -8.25
C LEU A 21 6.17 22.84 -9.38
N GLY A 22 4.96 22.30 -9.48
CA GLY A 22 3.97 22.71 -10.47
C GLY A 22 3.58 24.17 -10.33
N LEU A 23 3.34 24.64 -9.09
CA LEU A 23 3.06 26.03 -8.78
C LEU A 23 4.27 26.92 -9.15
N PHE A 24 5.49 26.50 -8.80
CA PHE A 24 6.71 27.25 -9.12
C PHE A 24 6.91 27.41 -10.63
N ILE A 25 6.79 26.32 -11.40
CA ILE A 25 6.88 26.35 -12.87
C ILE A 25 5.77 27.21 -13.45
N TYR A 26 4.55 27.08 -12.93
CA TYR A 26 3.41 27.91 -13.34
C TYR A 26 3.75 29.40 -13.14
N PHE A 27 4.14 29.83 -11.95
CA PHE A 27 4.58 31.20 -11.69
C PHE A 27 5.73 31.65 -12.61
N PHE A 28 6.73 30.80 -12.83
CA PHE A 28 7.90 31.12 -13.64
C PHE A 28 7.53 31.37 -15.11
N VAL A 29 6.79 30.45 -15.73
CA VAL A 29 6.31 30.58 -17.12
C VAL A 29 5.45 31.84 -17.26
N ASN A 30 4.57 32.07 -16.29
CA ASN A 30 3.68 33.21 -16.28
C ASN A 30 4.40 34.55 -16.10
N SER A 31 5.47 34.56 -15.30
CA SER A 31 6.34 35.72 -15.14
C SER A 31 7.10 36.07 -16.42
N ILE A 32 7.39 35.08 -17.28
CA ILE A 32 8.03 35.30 -18.58
C ILE A 32 7.03 35.82 -19.62
N ILE A 33 5.81 35.27 -19.64
CA ILE A 33 4.79 35.59 -20.65
C ILE A 33 4.07 36.93 -20.35
N GLY A 34 4.05 37.39 -19.09
CA GLY A 34 3.65 38.76 -18.74
C GLY A 34 2.15 39.08 -18.91
N ILE A 35 1.28 38.08 -19.02
CA ILE A 35 -0.16 38.30 -19.24
C ILE A 35 -0.87 38.60 -17.90
N PRO A 36 -1.60 39.73 -17.76
CA PRO A 36 -2.26 40.14 -16.51
C PRO A 36 -3.59 39.41 -16.21
N ILE A 37 -4.07 38.55 -17.11
CA ILE A 37 -5.32 37.75 -16.94
C ILE A 37 -5.17 36.69 -15.81
N LEU A 38 -3.98 36.57 -15.23
CA LEU A 38 -3.59 35.48 -14.35
C LEU A 38 -3.93 35.63 -12.87
N GLY A 39 -4.42 36.78 -12.41
CA GLY A 39 -4.81 36.94 -10.99
C GLY A 39 -5.94 35.96 -10.57
N LEU A 40 -6.94 35.78 -11.43
CA LEU A 40 -8.03 34.82 -11.22
C LEU A 40 -7.54 33.36 -11.31
N PHE A 41 -6.56 33.12 -12.19
CA PHE A 41 -5.98 31.81 -12.46
C PHE A 41 -5.01 31.37 -11.34
N LEU A 42 -4.33 32.34 -10.71
CA LEU A 42 -3.46 32.14 -9.56
C LEU A 42 -4.25 31.76 -8.31
N GLY A 43 -5.40 32.42 -8.09
CA GLY A 43 -6.33 32.07 -7.03
C GLY A 43 -6.84 30.63 -7.19
N GLY A 44 -7.22 30.23 -8.41
CA GLY A 44 -7.62 28.85 -8.71
C GLY A 44 -6.50 27.83 -8.46
N ALA A 45 -5.28 28.09 -8.93
CA ALA A 45 -4.14 27.22 -8.70
C ALA A 45 -3.78 27.08 -7.21
N LEU A 46 -3.87 28.18 -6.45
CA LEU A 46 -3.66 28.19 -5.00
C LEU A 46 -4.73 27.36 -4.29
N LEU A 47 -6.00 27.51 -4.66
CA LEU A 47 -7.13 26.78 -4.06
C LEU A 47 -7.02 25.27 -4.33
N ILE A 48 -6.64 24.89 -5.56
CA ILE A 48 -6.32 23.49 -5.92
C ILE A 48 -5.14 22.99 -5.07
N GLY A 49 -4.08 23.80 -4.91
CA GLY A 49 -2.94 23.45 -4.07
C GLY A 49 -3.32 23.17 -2.61
N ILE A 50 -4.12 24.05 -2.00
CA ILE A 50 -4.64 23.87 -0.64
C ILE A 50 -5.48 22.59 -0.54
N LEU A 51 -6.34 22.33 -1.53
CA LEU A 51 -7.19 21.13 -1.57
C LEU A 51 -6.34 19.84 -1.64
N ILE A 52 -5.29 19.83 -2.47
CA ILE A 52 -4.35 18.71 -2.56
C ILE A 52 -3.67 18.45 -1.21
N ILE A 53 -3.20 19.51 -0.54
CA ILE A 53 -2.58 19.39 0.78
C ILE A 53 -3.59 18.82 1.78
N ALA A 54 -4.82 19.32 1.78
CA ALA A 54 -5.87 18.84 2.68
C ALA A 54 -6.18 17.35 2.48
N ILE A 55 -6.29 16.87 1.24
CA ILE A 55 -6.54 15.45 0.94
C ILE A 55 -5.36 14.57 1.37
N ASN A 56 -4.12 15.00 1.12
CA ASN A 56 -2.93 14.27 1.54
C ASN A 56 -2.82 14.17 3.07
N VAL A 57 -3.06 15.28 3.78
CA VAL A 57 -3.09 15.29 5.25
C VAL A 57 -4.21 14.40 5.78
N ALA A 58 -5.40 14.44 5.18
CA ALA A 58 -6.50 13.55 5.56
C ALA A 58 -6.11 12.07 5.39
N GLY A 59 -5.50 11.70 4.25
CA GLY A 59 -4.99 10.35 4.01
C GLY A 59 -3.95 9.91 5.05
N LEU A 60 -3.06 10.82 5.45
CA LEU A 60 -2.07 10.58 6.50
C LEU A 60 -2.76 10.34 7.86
N VAL A 61 -3.68 11.22 8.25
CA VAL A 61 -4.42 11.09 9.52
C VAL A 61 -5.15 9.76 9.56
N VAL A 62 -5.87 9.39 8.50
CA VAL A 62 -6.57 8.11 8.38
C VAL A 62 -5.60 6.94 8.58
N ALA A 63 -4.46 6.94 7.89
CA ALA A 63 -3.50 5.83 7.94
C ALA A 63 -2.80 5.64 9.31
N PHE A 64 -2.70 6.70 10.12
CA PHE A 64 -2.01 6.67 11.41
C PHE A 64 -2.93 6.67 12.64
N LYS A 65 -4.07 7.37 12.60
CA LYS A 65 -5.01 7.45 13.74
C LYS A 65 -6.01 6.31 13.80
N ILE A 66 -6.44 5.76 12.67
CA ILE A 66 -7.50 4.76 12.64
C ILE A 66 -6.90 3.36 12.81
N LYS A 67 -7.38 2.63 13.82
CA LYS A 67 -6.92 1.26 14.11
C LYS A 67 -7.53 0.21 13.17
N ASN A 68 -8.74 0.46 12.66
CA ASN A 68 -9.45 -0.48 11.80
C ASN A 68 -8.93 -0.39 10.35
N THR A 69 -8.16 -1.40 9.93
CA THR A 69 -7.52 -1.46 8.61
C THR A 69 -8.50 -1.49 7.45
N LYS A 70 -9.72 -2.02 7.65
CA LYS A 70 -10.77 -2.00 6.63
C LYS A 70 -11.23 -0.58 6.32
N ILE A 71 -11.47 0.21 7.36
CA ILE A 71 -11.88 1.62 7.23
C ILE A 71 -10.74 2.44 6.63
N VAL A 72 -9.50 2.19 7.07
CA VAL A 72 -8.30 2.84 6.51
C VAL A 72 -8.20 2.60 5.01
N GLY A 73 -8.38 1.35 4.56
CA GLY A 73 -8.30 1.00 3.15
C GLY A 73 -9.36 1.69 2.29
N ILE A 74 -10.62 1.67 2.72
CA ILE A 74 -11.72 2.36 2.01
C ILE A 74 -11.47 3.88 1.97
N ALA A 75 -11.08 4.48 3.09
CA ALA A 75 -10.82 5.90 3.16
C ALA A 75 -9.60 6.34 2.33
N LEU A 76 -8.55 5.53 2.24
CA LEU A 76 -7.39 5.79 1.38
C LEU A 76 -7.78 5.77 -0.11
N ILE A 77 -8.59 4.81 -0.53
CA ILE A 77 -9.13 4.75 -1.90
C ILE A 77 -10.00 6.00 -2.16
N GLY A 78 -10.85 6.37 -1.19
CA GLY A 78 -11.65 7.60 -1.26
C GLY A 78 -10.80 8.87 -1.39
N CYS A 79 -9.68 8.97 -0.66
CA CYS A 79 -8.74 10.08 -0.79
C CYS A 79 -8.10 10.12 -2.19
N GLY A 80 -7.73 8.96 -2.75
CA GLY A 80 -7.22 8.86 -4.12
C GLY A 80 -8.24 9.33 -5.16
N ALA A 81 -9.50 8.92 -5.03
CA ALA A 81 -10.59 9.36 -5.91
C ALA A 81 -10.86 10.86 -5.80
N ALA A 82 -10.88 11.41 -4.58
CA ALA A 82 -11.03 12.85 -4.35
C ALA A 82 -9.89 13.66 -4.99
N LEU A 83 -8.65 13.15 -4.91
CA LEU A 83 -7.48 13.75 -5.57
C LEU A 83 -7.64 13.77 -7.09
N PHE A 84 -8.11 12.67 -7.67
CA PHE A 84 -8.35 12.59 -9.11
C PHE A 84 -9.45 13.53 -9.58
N LEU A 85 -10.53 13.69 -8.82
CA LEU A 85 -11.57 14.67 -9.13
C LEU A 85 -11.04 16.11 -9.06
N ALA A 86 -10.12 16.39 -8.12
CA ALA A 86 -9.59 17.74 -7.92
C ALA A 86 -8.57 18.18 -9.00
N VAL A 87 -7.71 17.26 -9.47
CA VAL A 87 -6.55 17.61 -10.33
C VAL A 87 -6.47 16.79 -11.63
N GLN A 88 -7.46 15.94 -11.88
CA GLN A 88 -7.59 15.10 -13.07
C GLN A 88 -6.29 14.39 -13.47
N PHE A 89 -5.79 14.63 -14.68
CA PHE A 89 -4.66 13.93 -15.29
C PHE A 89 -3.35 14.08 -14.49
N LEU A 90 -3.15 15.20 -13.78
CA LEU A 90 -1.95 15.38 -12.94
C LEU A 90 -1.96 14.49 -11.70
N ALA A 91 -3.15 14.05 -11.25
CA ALA A 91 -3.29 13.22 -10.04
C ALA A 91 -3.17 11.71 -10.30
N ILE A 92 -3.01 11.25 -11.56
CA ILE A 92 -2.95 9.82 -11.89
C ILE A 92 -1.89 9.07 -11.07
N PRO A 93 -0.64 9.55 -10.93
CA PRO A 93 0.37 8.85 -10.13
C PRO A 93 -0.01 8.79 -8.64
N GLY A 94 -0.62 9.88 -8.12
CA GLY A 94 -1.09 9.95 -6.74
C GLY A 94 -2.25 8.98 -6.47
N LEU A 95 -3.20 8.89 -7.40
CA LEU A 95 -4.33 7.96 -7.31
C LEU A 95 -3.84 6.51 -7.26
N ILE A 96 -2.91 6.13 -8.14
CA ILE A 96 -2.36 4.76 -8.16
C ILE A 96 -1.74 4.42 -6.81
N LEU A 97 -0.95 5.33 -6.24
CA LEU A 97 -0.31 5.12 -4.94
C LEU A 97 -1.33 5.03 -3.79
N PHE A 98 -2.36 5.88 -3.78
CA PHE A 98 -3.43 5.81 -2.78
C PHE A 98 -4.25 4.53 -2.89
N VAL A 99 -4.54 4.06 -4.10
CA VAL A 99 -5.26 2.81 -4.35
C VAL A 99 -4.43 1.63 -3.90
N ILE A 100 -3.13 1.57 -4.23
CA ILE A 100 -2.23 0.50 -3.79
C ILE A 100 -2.14 0.49 -2.26
N ALA A 101 -1.96 1.66 -1.62
CA ALA A 101 -1.93 1.77 -0.16
C ALA A 101 -3.26 1.32 0.46
N GLY A 102 -4.39 1.66 -0.16
CA GLY A 102 -5.71 1.24 0.27
C GLY A 102 -5.92 -0.27 0.17
N ILE A 103 -5.57 -0.89 -0.97
CA ILE A 103 -5.64 -2.34 -1.17
C ILE A 103 -4.72 -3.07 -0.18
N LEU A 104 -3.50 -2.57 0.03
CA LEU A 104 -2.58 -3.10 1.04
C LEU A 104 -3.19 -3.04 2.44
N ALA A 105 -3.81 -1.91 2.81
CA ALA A 105 -4.49 -1.78 4.10
C ALA A 105 -5.70 -2.73 4.23
N LEU A 106 -6.48 -2.95 3.17
CA LEU A 106 -7.57 -3.93 3.15
C LEU A 106 -7.07 -5.37 3.26
N LYS A 107 -5.94 -5.67 2.61
CA LYS A 107 -5.31 -7.00 2.60
C LYS A 107 -4.51 -7.27 3.88
N GLU A 108 -4.23 -6.24 4.68
CA GLU A 108 -3.57 -6.34 5.98
C GLU A 108 -4.49 -7.09 6.98
N LYS A 109 -4.46 -8.42 6.88
CA LYS A 109 -5.02 -9.34 7.88
C LYS A 109 -4.31 -9.06 9.21
N ASN A 110 -5.07 -8.91 10.29
CA ASN A 110 -4.53 -8.66 11.64
C ASN A 110 -3.27 -9.52 11.91
N PRO A 111 -2.16 -8.95 12.41
CA PRO A 111 -0.94 -9.70 12.66
C PRO A 111 -1.09 -10.75 13.78
N SER A 112 -2.24 -10.82 14.47
CA SER A 112 -2.42 -11.74 15.60
C SER A 112 -2.81 -13.18 15.23
N TYR A 113 -2.99 -13.50 13.94
CA TYR A 113 -3.24 -14.88 13.51
C TYR A 113 -2.35 -15.36 12.35
N ASN A 114 -1.42 -14.53 11.86
CA ASN A 114 -0.57 -14.85 10.71
C ASN A 114 0.87 -15.16 11.12
N LEU A 115 1.06 -16.03 12.11
CA LEU A 115 2.29 -16.81 12.26
C LEU A 115 2.21 -18.17 11.54
N LYS A 116 1.13 -18.46 10.77
CA LYS A 116 0.95 -19.79 10.15
C LYS A 116 1.00 -19.85 8.62
N GLU A 117 1.18 -18.75 7.91
CA GLU A 117 1.22 -18.79 6.43
C GLU A 117 2.36 -17.95 5.84
N ARG A 118 3.58 -18.22 6.33
CA ARG A 118 4.78 -17.97 5.51
C ARG A 118 5.50 -19.30 5.29
N ASN A 119 4.86 -20.19 4.55
CA ASN A 119 5.59 -21.20 3.80
C ASN A 119 5.57 -20.75 2.34
N PRO A 120 6.72 -20.47 1.71
CA PRO A 120 6.76 -20.23 0.28
C PRO A 120 6.33 -21.53 -0.41
N GLU A 121 5.33 -21.41 -1.26
CA GLU A 121 4.88 -22.45 -2.18
C GLU A 121 6.07 -22.80 -3.10
N TYR A 122 6.72 -23.93 -2.79
CA TYR A 122 7.61 -24.64 -3.70
C TYR A 122 6.76 -25.71 -4.38
N ASP A 123 6.55 -25.49 -5.67
CA ASP A 123 5.78 -26.30 -6.59
C ASP A 123 6.51 -27.60 -6.96
N SER A 124 5.73 -28.67 -7.08
CA SER A 124 5.99 -29.89 -7.85
C SER A 124 7.18 -30.77 -7.45
N THR A 125 6.93 -31.83 -6.66
CA THR A 125 7.02 -33.25 -7.09
C THR A 125 6.92 -34.19 -5.89
N GLN A 126 6.23 -35.29 -6.15
CA GLN A 126 5.95 -36.45 -5.31
C GLN A 126 7.24 -37.08 -4.73
N GLU A 127 7.38 -37.12 -3.39
CA GLU A 127 8.47 -37.86 -2.72
C GLU A 127 7.98 -38.67 -1.51
N ASP A 128 7.84 -39.98 -1.74
CA ASP A 128 8.46 -41.06 -0.94
C ASP A 128 8.46 -40.94 0.59
N GLY A 129 7.32 -41.23 1.22
CA GLY A 129 7.32 -41.60 2.65
C GLY A 129 7.75 -43.06 2.84
N VAL A 130 8.48 -43.35 3.92
CA VAL A 130 8.83 -44.72 4.31
C VAL A 130 7.78 -45.24 5.30
N VAL A 131 7.26 -46.44 5.05
CA VAL A 131 6.27 -47.06 5.92
C VAL A 131 6.97 -47.87 7.00
N CYS A 132 6.64 -47.61 8.27
CA CYS A 132 7.16 -48.40 9.38
C CYS A 132 6.58 -49.83 9.33
N LEU A 133 7.42 -50.86 9.25
CA LEU A 133 6.94 -52.26 9.20
C LEU A 133 6.15 -52.70 10.45
N ASN A 134 6.37 -52.06 11.61
CA ASN A 134 5.74 -52.50 12.85
C ASN A 134 4.34 -51.88 13.08
N CYS A 135 4.16 -50.59 12.79
CA CYS A 135 2.88 -49.90 13.04
C CYS A 135 2.21 -49.36 11.77
N GLN A 136 2.80 -49.63 10.60
CA GLN A 136 2.34 -49.19 9.27
C GLN A 136 2.15 -47.67 9.14
N ALA A 137 2.70 -46.89 10.05
CA ALA A 137 2.67 -45.45 9.98
C ALA A 137 3.61 -44.95 8.88
N MET A 138 3.14 -43.99 8.08
CA MET A 138 3.97 -43.32 7.09
C MET A 138 4.85 -42.27 7.76
N ASN A 139 6.14 -42.31 7.47
CA ASN A 139 7.15 -41.46 8.06
C ASN A 139 7.96 -40.75 6.96
N LEU A 140 8.61 -39.64 7.32
CA LEU A 140 9.46 -38.91 6.37
C LEU A 140 10.70 -39.75 6.02
N LYS A 141 11.19 -39.68 4.78
CA LYS A 141 12.34 -40.46 4.31
C LYS A 141 13.62 -40.33 5.15
N ASN A 142 13.80 -39.19 5.82
CA ASN A 142 14.95 -38.92 6.69
C ASN A 142 14.74 -39.28 8.17
N SER A 143 13.59 -39.85 8.56
CA SER A 143 13.38 -40.26 9.95
C SER A 143 14.03 -41.61 10.22
N ILE A 144 15.03 -41.62 11.12
CA ILE A 144 15.68 -42.85 11.61
C ILE A 144 14.72 -43.64 12.53
N PHE A 145 13.76 -42.96 13.16
CA PHE A 145 12.80 -43.54 14.09
C PHE A 145 11.37 -43.19 13.71
N CYS A 146 10.46 -44.14 13.95
CA CYS A 146 9.05 -44.00 13.67
C CYS A 146 8.40 -43.02 14.65
N ASN A 147 7.67 -42.05 14.12
CA ASN A 147 6.95 -41.04 14.89
C ASN A 147 5.84 -41.61 15.80
N LYS A 148 5.31 -42.81 15.50
CA LYS A 148 4.23 -43.44 16.27
C LYS A 148 4.72 -44.45 17.30
N CYS A 149 5.62 -45.34 16.91
CA CYS A 149 6.04 -46.45 17.77
C CYS A 149 7.47 -46.33 18.31
N GLY A 150 8.23 -45.32 17.88
CA GLY A 150 9.59 -45.07 18.34
C GLY A 150 10.63 -46.11 17.89
N GLN A 151 10.23 -47.10 17.08
CA GLN A 151 11.17 -48.09 16.53
C GLN A 151 11.95 -47.51 15.35
N LYS A 152 13.16 -48.04 15.15
CA LYS A 152 14.01 -47.70 14.01
C LYS A 152 13.34 -48.13 12.69
N ILE A 153 13.31 -47.24 11.71
CA ILE A 153 12.73 -47.46 10.37
C ILE A 153 13.86 -47.74 9.38
#